data_AF-A0A4T2H5Z2-F1
#
_entry.id   AF-A0A4T2H5Z2-F1
#
_cell.length_a   1.000
_cell.length_b   1.000
_cell.length_c   1.000
_cell.angle_alpha   90.00
_cell.angle_beta   90.00
_cell.angle_gamma   90.00
#
_symmetry.space_group_name_H-M   'P 1'
#
loop_
_entity.id
_entity.type
_entity.pdbx_description
1 polymer ?
#
loop_
_entity_poly.entity_id
_entity_poly.type
_entity_poly.pdbx_seq_one_letter_code
_entity_poly.pdbx_strand_id
1 'polypeptide(L)' 'MSHNLHTQRSLSGLQSYIEHCQKVIDRIDSQESYGDDFTEKVINLTFQYAPSDNGLAFLVQVQKVLQPTDIRLKVVVPE' A
#
# COMPACT_ATOMS: atom_id res chain seq x y z
N MET A 1 -45.68 21.84 -13.36
CA MET A 1 -45.13 20.48 -13.49
C MET A 1 -43.61 20.44 -13.69
N SER A 2 -42.97 21.43 -14.33
CA SER A 2 -41.52 21.43 -14.59
C SER A 2 -40.60 21.62 -13.37
N HIS A 3 -41.07 22.31 -12.33
CA HIS A 3 -40.27 22.57 -11.12
C HIS A 3 -39.95 21.28 -10.34
N ASN A 4 -40.91 20.36 -10.28
CA ASN A 4 -40.76 19.09 -9.57
C ASN A 4 -39.76 18.14 -10.28
N LEU A 5 -39.73 18.16 -11.62
CA LEU A 5 -38.79 17.35 -12.41
C LEU A 5 -37.33 17.80 -12.24
N HIS A 6 -37.07 19.11 -12.15
CA HIS A 6 -35.72 19.63 -11.89
C HIS A 6 -35.25 19.27 -10.48
N THR A 7 -36.13 19.40 -9.48
CA THR A 7 -35.85 18.97 -8.10
C THR A 7 -35.60 17.46 -8.03
N GLN A 8 -36.40 16.64 -8.71
CA GLN A 8 -36.24 15.20 -8.74
C GLN A 8 -34.93 14.77 -9.44
N ARG A 9 -34.52 15.47 -10.50
CA ARG A 9 -33.19 15.28 -11.12
C ARG A 9 -32.04 15.66 -10.19
N SER A 10 -32.13 16.79 -9.49
CA SER A 10 -31.09 17.18 -8.52
C SER A 10 -30.98 16.20 -7.35
N LEU A 11 -32.10 15.66 -6.87
CA LEU A 11 -32.12 14.65 -5.81
C LEU A 11 -31.49 13.34 -6.29
N SER A 12 -31.80 12.90 -7.52
CA SER A 12 -31.20 11.70 -8.10
C SER A 12 -29.67 11.81 -8.27
N GLY A 13 -29.17 13.00 -8.61
CA GLY A 13 -27.72 13.25 -8.70
C GLY A 13 -27.02 13.17 -7.35
N LEU A 14 -27.64 13.73 -6.29
CA LEU A 14 -27.12 13.64 -4.94
C LEU A 14 -27.14 12.21 -4.40
N GLN A 15 -28.21 11.46 -4.67
CA GLN A 15 -28.31 10.04 -4.30
C GLN A 15 -27.23 9.21 -5.00
N SER A 16 -27.02 9.40 -6.30
CA SER A 16 -25.97 8.69 -7.05
C SER A 16 -24.57 9.00 -6.52
N TYR A 17 -24.31 10.24 -6.08
CA TYR A 17 -23.05 10.60 -5.46
C TYR A 17 -22.85 9.91 -4.10
N ILE A 18 -23.89 9.86 -3.26
CA ILE A 18 -23.85 9.17 -1.97
C ILE A 18 -23.58 7.67 -2.17
N GLU A 19 -24.26 7.01 -3.11
CA GLU A 19 -24.05 5.60 -3.44
C GLU A 19 -22.63 5.34 -3.94
N HIS A 20 -22.07 6.25 -4.74
CA HIS A 20 -20.69 6.17 -5.18
C HIS A 20 -19.70 6.25 -4.01
N CYS A 21 -19.88 7.22 -3.11
CA CYS A 21 -19.04 7.38 -1.93
C CYS A 21 -19.10 6.17 -1.01
N GLN A 22 -20.30 5.62 -0.76
CA GLN A 22 -20.47 4.40 0.03
C GLN A 22 -19.70 3.23 -0.58
N LYS A 23 -19.83 3.01 -1.89
CA LYS A 23 -19.07 1.96 -2.59
C LYS A 23 -17.56 2.17 -2.52
N VAL A 24 -17.07 3.40 -2.50
CA VAL A 24 -15.65 3.69 -2.33
C VAL A 24 -15.19 3.37 -0.92
N ILE A 25 -15.98 3.75 0.09
CA ILE A 25 -15.69 3.44 1.50
C ILE A 25 -15.68 1.93 1.72
N ASP A 26 -16.69 1.20 1.23
CA ASP A 26 -16.75 -0.26 1.34
C ASP A 26 -15.55 -0.94 0.67
N ARG A 27 -15.02 -0.37 -0.42
CA ARG A 27 -13.81 -0.88 -1.10
C ARG A 27 -12.53 -0.60 -0.31
N ILE A 28 -12.48 0.50 0.44
CA ILE A 28 -11.36 0.82 1.32
C ILE A 28 -11.40 -0.09 2.55
N ASP A 29 -12.56 -0.23 3.18
CA ASP A 29 -12.75 -1.05 4.39
C ASP A 29 -12.59 -2.55 4.08
N SER A 30 -13.04 -3.02 2.91
CA SER A 30 -12.76 -4.40 2.46
C SER A 30 -11.30 -4.65 2.08
N GLN A 31 -10.47 -3.61 2.05
CA GLN A 31 -9.02 -3.71 1.88
C GLN A 31 -8.27 -3.77 3.22
N GLU A 32 -8.96 -3.85 4.37
CA GLU A 32 -8.40 -4.11 5.72
C GLU A 32 -7.65 -5.46 5.84
N SER A 33 -7.53 -6.23 4.76
CA SER A 33 -6.58 -7.34 4.68
C SER A 33 -5.60 -7.18 3.51
N TYR A 34 -4.73 -6.17 3.57
CA TYR A 34 -3.32 -6.54 3.60
C TYR A 34 -2.93 -6.68 5.07
N GLY A 35 -3.39 -7.78 5.67
CA GLY A 35 -2.76 -8.32 6.86
C GLY A 35 -1.35 -8.75 6.47
N ASP A 36 -0.45 -7.79 6.35
CA ASP A 36 0.91 -8.10 6.75
C ASP A 36 0.88 -8.04 8.26
N ASP A 37 0.86 -9.21 8.87
CA ASP A 37 1.17 -9.36 10.27
C ASP A 37 2.64 -8.91 10.37
N PHE A 38 2.87 -7.61 10.59
CA PHE A 38 4.20 -7.02 10.83
C PHE A 38 4.82 -7.53 12.15
N THR A 39 4.42 -8.72 12.59
CA THR A 39 5.09 -9.59 13.55
C THR A 39 6.59 -9.64 13.26
N GLU A 40 7.00 -9.52 11.99
CA GLU A 40 8.39 -9.28 11.63
C GLU A 40 8.51 -8.15 10.58
N LYS A 41 9.14 -7.02 10.95
CA LYS A 41 9.40 -5.93 10.01
C LYS A 41 10.57 -6.28 9.08
N VAL A 42 10.29 -6.97 7.98
CA VAL A 42 11.34 -7.43 7.03
C VAL A 42 11.32 -6.61 5.74
N ILE A 43 12.48 -6.03 5.40
CA ILE A 43 12.73 -5.45 4.07
C ILE A 43 13.30 -6.56 3.19
N ASN A 44 12.54 -6.99 2.17
CA ASN A 44 12.99 -7.95 1.18
C ASN A 44 13.58 -7.24 -0.05
N LEU A 45 14.87 -7.42 -0.31
CA LEU A 45 15.56 -6.95 -1.50
C LEU A 45 15.94 -8.14 -2.38
N THR A 46 15.43 -8.18 -3.61
CA THR A 46 15.80 -9.18 -4.61
C THR A 46 16.56 -8.50 -5.74
N PHE A 47 17.77 -8.96 -6.00
CA PHE A 47 18.58 -8.47 -7.10
C PHE A 47 18.29 -9.25 -8.38
N GLN A 48 18.26 -8.55 -9.52
CA GLN A 48 18.21 -9.19 -10.84
C GLN A 48 19.60 -9.58 -11.34
N TYR A 49 20.65 -8.94 -10.82
CA TYR A 49 22.06 -9.23 -11.10
C TYR A 49 22.89 -9.08 -9.82
N ALA A 50 24.01 -9.78 -9.72
CA ALA A 50 24.89 -9.67 -8.56
C ALA A 50 25.31 -8.20 -8.30
N PRO A 51 25.15 -7.68 -7.08
CA PRO A 51 25.64 -6.36 -6.73
C PRO A 51 27.17 -6.33 -6.76
N SER A 52 27.74 -5.16 -7.06
CA SER A 52 29.19 -4.96 -6.97
C SER A 52 29.67 -4.98 -5.52
N ASP A 53 30.99 -5.05 -5.31
CA ASP A 53 31.61 -4.98 -3.98
C ASP A 53 31.17 -3.73 -3.19
N ASN A 54 31.01 -2.59 -3.86
CA ASN A 54 30.47 -1.37 -3.25
C ASN A 54 29.01 -1.54 -2.82
N GLY A 55 28.20 -2.24 -3.64
CA GLY A 55 26.83 -2.58 -3.31
C GLY A 55 26.74 -3.52 -2.10
N LEU A 56 27.61 -4.54 -2.04
CA LEU A 56 27.70 -5.44 -0.88
C LEU A 56 28.13 -4.69 0.39
N ALA A 57 29.13 -3.83 0.30
CA ALA A 57 29.58 -3.00 1.42
C ALA A 57 28.46 -2.07 1.93
N PHE A 58 27.67 -1.49 1.03
CA PHE A 58 26.49 -0.70 1.39
C PHE A 58 25.44 -1.53 2.14
N LEU A 59 25.10 -2.72 1.64
CA LEU A 59 24.12 -3.61 2.29
C LEU A 59 24.56 -4.00 3.71
N VAL A 60 25.87 -4.26 3.91
CA VAL A 60 26.43 -4.52 5.25
C VAL A 60 26.25 -3.31 6.18
N GLN A 61 26.46 -2.09 5.69
CA GLN A 61 26.26 -0.88 6.50
C GLN A 61 24.80 -0.66 6.84
N VAL A 62 23.88 -0.86 5.89
CA VAL A 62 22.44 -0.80 6.14
C VAL A 62 22.04 -1.81 7.22
N GLN A 63 22.54 -3.04 7.14
CA GLN A 63 22.23 -4.06 8.14
C GLN A 63 22.74 -3.71 9.54
N LYS A 64 23.89 -3.03 9.65
CA LYS A 64 24.40 -2.49 10.92
C LYS A 64 23.52 -1.38 11.48
N VAL A 65 23.05 -0.46 10.63
CA VAL A 65 22.15 0.63 11.04
C VAL A 65 20.81 0.09 11.53
N LEU A 66 20.35 -1.03 10.97
CA LEU A 66 19.07 -1.65 11.34
C LEU A 66 19.17 -2.56 12.58
N GLN A 67 20.36 -2.99 13.03
CA GLN A 67 20.52 -3.87 14.20
C GLN A 67 19.79 -3.43 15.48
N PRO A 68 19.75 -2.14 15.88
CA PRO A 68 19.05 -1.74 17.10
C PRO A 68 17.51 -1.66 16.92
N THR A 69 17.02 -1.91 15.71
CA THR A 69 15.60 -1.84 15.38
C THR A 69 15.00 -3.23 15.26
N ASP A 70 13.68 -3.30 15.28
CA ASP A 70 12.92 -4.51 14.97
C ASP A 70 12.88 -4.80 13.44
N ILE A 71 13.66 -4.07 12.64
CA ILE A 71 13.67 -4.17 11.18
C ILE A 71 14.82 -5.08 10.73
N ARG A 72 14.51 -6.07 9.89
CA ARG A 72 15.50 -7.00 9.32
C ARG A 72 15.62 -6.79 7.82
N LEU A 73 16.83 -6.88 7.29
CA LEU A 73 17.11 -6.84 5.86
C LEU A 73 17.32 -8.26 5.35
N LYS A 74 16.49 -8.72 4.42
CA LYS A 74 16.67 -9.98 3.69
C LYS A 74 17.07 -9.68 2.26
N VAL A 75 18.23 -10.17 1.85
CA VAL A 75 18.77 -9.98 0.51
C VAL A 75 18.80 -11.30 -0.23
N VAL A 76 18.25 -11.32 -1.44
CA VAL A 76 18.35 -12.43 -2.39
C VAL A 76 19.18 -11.96 -3.58
N VAL A 77 20.29 -12.66 -3.84
CA VAL A 77 21.20 -12.39 -4.95
C VAL A 77 21.10 -13.55 -5.93
N PRO A 78 21.05 -13.31 -7.25
CA PRO A 78 21.06 -14.37 -8.24
C PRO A 78 22.43 -15.06 -8.27
N GLU A 79 22.44 -16.34 -8.66
CA GLU A 79 23.68 -17.11 -8.87
C GLU A 79 24.56 -16.52 -9.99
#